data_AF-A0A539D4E0-F1
#
_entry.id   AF-A0A539D4E0-F1
#
_cell.length_a   1.000
_cell.length_b   1.000
_cell.length_c   1.000
_cell.angle_alpha   90.00
_cell.angle_beta   90.00
_cell.angle_gamma   90.00
#
_symmetry.space_group_name_H-M   'P 1'
#
loop_
_entity.id
_entity.type
_entity.pdbx_description
1 polymer ?
#
loop_
_entity_poly.entity_id
_entity_poly.type
_entity_poly.pdbx_seq_one_letter_code
_entity_poly.pdbx_strand_id
1 'polypeptide(L)'
;MLNLAEAPTANQLIAQLDVRSYIAVVARQAQGVVTGAFFVLVYLGFLLASQGGFRRKMVNMFPDGKMRGEALEVFHRVRGGVEGYIWVQTVTGAMISAAAWVLMRAVGLQNAEFWTFVIFIVGFIPVLGGAVAGLAPPLFALVQFESYWPAAVLLIGLQAILFISGNLIQPRMQGDNQNIDPVVVLLSLAFWGKLWGVVGMFLSTPLAVMAMAVLAEFRGSRWMAILLSGDGEPYADEARASADRPKRGRVNPPQSKAD
;
A
#
# COMPACT_ATOMS: atom_id res chain seq x y z
N MET A 1 29.19 -1.44 -43.09
CA MET A 1 30.13 -2.47 -42.59
C MET A 1 30.53 -2.06 -41.17
N LEU A 2 29.93 -2.70 -40.16
CA LEU A 2 30.24 -2.46 -38.74
C LEU A 2 31.57 -3.15 -38.42
N ASN A 3 32.61 -2.35 -38.13
CA ASN A 3 33.93 -2.85 -37.78
C ASN A 3 33.93 -3.30 -36.31
N LEU A 4 33.55 -4.56 -36.06
CA LEU A 4 33.42 -5.18 -34.74
C LEU A 4 34.75 -5.76 -34.22
N ALA A 5 35.87 -5.05 -34.42
CA ALA A 5 37.20 -5.58 -34.10
C ALA A 5 37.67 -5.28 -32.66
N GLU A 6 37.02 -4.38 -31.93
CA GLU A 6 37.35 -4.10 -30.54
C GLU A 6 36.09 -4.15 -29.68
N ALA A 7 36.01 -5.13 -28.79
CA ALA A 7 34.99 -5.14 -27.75
C ALA A 7 35.17 -3.86 -26.91
N PRO A 8 34.12 -3.04 -26.72
CA PRO A 8 34.24 -1.81 -25.96
C PRO A 8 34.78 -2.13 -24.56
N THR A 9 35.88 -1.48 -24.19
CA THR A 9 36.49 -1.68 -22.88
C THR A 9 35.52 -1.19 -21.79
N ALA A 10 35.49 -1.84 -20.62
CA ALA A 10 34.59 -1.49 -19.52
C ALA A 10 34.65 0.00 -19.14
N ASN A 11 35.82 0.62 -19.28
CA ASN A 11 36.01 2.06 -19.07
C ASN A 11 35.30 2.95 -20.12
N GLN A 12 35.18 2.50 -21.37
CA GLN A 12 34.44 3.20 -22.41
C GLN A 12 32.92 3.07 -22.25
N LEU A 13 32.45 1.93 -21.73
CA LEU A 13 31.04 1.73 -21.34
C LEU A 13 30.67 2.57 -20.11
N ILE A 14 31.56 2.68 -19.13
CA ILE A 14 31.37 3.53 -17.93
C ILE A 14 31.45 5.02 -18.30
N ALA A 15 32.32 5.41 -19.24
CA ALA A 15 32.40 6.80 -19.72
C ALA A 15 31.16 7.23 -20.54
N GLN A 16 30.42 6.28 -21.10
CA GLN A 16 29.13 6.53 -21.77
C GLN A 16 27.96 6.62 -20.79
N LEU A 17 28.12 6.17 -19.53
CA LEU A 17 27.13 6.41 -18.49
C LEU A 17 27.23 7.86 -18.06
N ASP A 18 26.21 8.65 -18.41
CA ASP A 18 26.12 10.05 -18.01
C ASP A 18 25.76 10.15 -16.52
N VAL A 19 26.73 9.88 -15.65
CA VAL A 19 26.60 9.86 -14.18
C VAL A 19 25.95 11.14 -13.67
N ARG A 20 26.21 12.28 -14.35
CA ARG A 20 25.60 13.58 -14.04
C ARG A 20 24.09 13.56 -14.22
N SER A 21 23.58 12.89 -15.25
CA SER A 21 22.14 12.77 -15.50
C SER A 21 21.45 11.94 -14.40
N TYR A 22 22.06 10.83 -13.97
CA TYR A 22 21.53 10.00 -12.88
C TYR A 22 21.56 10.74 -11.54
N ILE A 23 22.66 11.43 -11.22
CA ILE A 23 22.74 12.29 -10.03
C ILE A 23 21.67 13.38 -10.09
N ALA A 24 21.43 14.01 -11.25
CA ALA A 24 20.38 15.01 -11.41
C ALA A 24 18.97 14.42 -11.25
N VAL A 25 18.73 13.17 -11.66
CA VAL A 25 17.46 12.47 -11.41
C VAL A 25 17.27 12.20 -9.92
N VAL A 26 18.29 11.66 -9.23
CA VAL A 26 18.25 11.42 -7.78
C VAL A 26 18.05 12.71 -7.01
N ALA A 27 18.76 13.78 -7.38
CA ALA A 27 18.65 15.10 -6.75
C ALA A 27 17.25 15.70 -6.93
N ARG A 28 16.66 15.59 -8.12
CA ARG A 28 15.28 16.04 -8.38
C ARG A 28 14.26 15.25 -7.56
N GLN A 29 14.46 13.93 -7.41
CA GLN A 29 13.61 13.11 -6.55
C GLN A 29 13.75 13.50 -5.08
N ALA A 30 14.97 13.69 -4.59
CA ALA A 30 15.22 14.14 -3.22
C ALA A 30 14.57 15.51 -2.93
N GLN A 31 14.70 16.46 -3.85
CA GLN A 31 14.03 17.77 -3.76
C GLN A 31 12.51 17.62 -3.75
N GLY A 32 11.97 16.73 -4.58
CA GLY A 32 10.54 16.40 -4.61
C GLY A 32 10.05 15.86 -3.27
N VAL A 33 10.80 14.95 -2.64
CA VAL A 33 10.49 14.40 -1.31
C VAL A 33 10.50 15.50 -0.24
N VAL A 34 11.52 16.37 -0.22
CA VAL A 34 11.60 17.48 0.75
C VAL A 34 10.42 18.45 0.58
N THR A 35 10.10 18.80 -0.66
CA THR A 35 9.00 19.73 -0.97
C THR A 35 7.65 19.10 -0.61
N GLY A 36 7.44 17.83 -0.94
CA GLY A 36 6.25 17.07 -0.57
C GLY A 36 6.09 16.96 0.93
N ALA A 37 7.17 16.64 1.66
CA ALA A 37 7.17 16.59 3.12
C ALA A 37 6.79 17.94 3.75
N PHE A 38 7.31 19.05 3.22
CA PHE A 38 6.91 20.39 3.66
C PHE A 38 5.41 20.64 3.47
N PHE A 39 4.85 20.37 2.29
CA PHE A 39 3.43 20.54 2.05
C PHE A 39 2.57 19.62 2.92
N VAL A 40 2.97 18.36 3.11
CA VAL A 40 2.31 17.42 4.01
C VAL A 40 2.29 17.97 5.43
N LEU A 41 3.42 18.49 5.95
CA LEU A 41 3.48 19.08 7.29
C LEU A 41 2.57 20.30 7.44
N VAL A 42 2.58 21.19 6.44
CA VAL A 42 1.69 22.38 6.43
C VAL A 42 0.23 21.95 6.41
N TYR A 43 -0.15 21.03 5.52
CA TYR A 43 -1.52 20.52 5.43
C TYR A 43 -1.94 19.75 6.67
N LEU A 44 -1.06 18.94 7.24
CA LEU A 44 -1.33 18.24 8.50
C LEU A 44 -1.54 19.25 9.62
N GLY A 45 -0.75 20.33 9.68
CA GLY A 45 -0.96 21.45 10.59
C GLY A 45 -2.35 22.08 10.44
N PHE A 46 -2.77 22.38 9.20
CA PHE A 46 -4.10 22.90 8.92
C PHE A 46 -5.22 21.89 9.23
N LEU A 47 -5.02 20.60 8.94
CA LEU A 47 -6.00 19.54 9.22
C LEU A 47 -6.18 19.34 10.72
N LEU A 48 -5.09 19.31 11.49
CA LEU A 48 -5.13 19.23 12.95
C LEU A 48 -5.75 20.49 13.56
N ALA A 49 -5.43 21.69 13.06
CA ALA A 49 -6.09 22.92 13.48
C ALA A 49 -7.59 22.91 13.14
N SER A 50 -7.98 22.32 12.01
CA SER A 50 -9.36 22.20 11.54
C SER A 50 -10.17 21.14 12.30
N GLN A 51 -9.54 20.13 12.92
CA GLN A 51 -10.24 19.07 13.67
C GLN A 51 -11.20 19.61 14.72
N GLY A 52 -10.80 20.67 15.45
CA GLY A 52 -11.63 21.29 16.47
C GLY A 52 -12.95 21.85 15.92
N GLY A 53 -12.93 22.40 14.70
CA GLY A 53 -14.10 22.89 14.00
C GLY A 53 -14.91 21.79 13.31
N PHE A 54 -14.25 20.72 12.85
CA PHE A 54 -14.90 19.61 12.16
C PHE A 54 -15.94 18.90 13.03
N ARG A 55 -15.63 18.68 14.32
CA ARG A 55 -16.60 18.11 15.27
C ARG A 55 -17.86 18.95 15.38
N ARG A 56 -17.72 20.29 15.45
CA ARG A 56 -18.86 21.22 15.54
C ARG A 56 -19.65 21.29 14.24
N LYS A 57 -18.98 21.23 13.09
CA LYS A 57 -19.60 21.14 11.77
C LYS A 57 -20.40 19.84 11.61
N MET A 58 -19.86 18.68 11.99
CA MET A 58 -20.60 17.40 11.92
C MET A 58 -21.87 17.40 12.77
N VAL A 59 -21.81 17.95 13.99
CA VAL A 59 -22.98 18.05 14.88
C VAL A 59 -24.05 18.97 14.29
N ASN A 60 -23.64 20.05 13.62
CA ASN A 60 -24.57 21.00 13.02
C ASN A 60 -25.10 20.54 11.64
N MET A 61 -24.42 19.60 10.98
CA MET A 61 -24.84 19.06 9.67
C MET A 61 -25.94 18.00 9.80
N PHE A 62 -26.04 17.33 10.96
CA PHE A 62 -27.01 16.28 11.23
C PHE A 62 -27.78 16.57 12.55
N PRO A 63 -28.90 17.31 12.47
CA PRO A 63 -29.75 17.63 13.61
C PRO A 63 -30.40 16.37 14.23
N ASP A 64 -30.63 15.34 13.41
CA ASP A 64 -31.26 14.08 13.81
C ASP A 64 -30.24 13.06 14.36
N GLY A 65 -30.51 12.54 15.56
CA GLY A 65 -29.64 11.58 16.24
C GLY A 65 -29.40 10.26 15.48
N LYS A 66 -30.29 9.89 14.56
CA LYS A 66 -30.14 8.71 13.70
C LYS A 66 -29.09 8.91 12.60
N MET A 67 -29.12 10.05 11.89
CA MET A 67 -28.14 10.38 10.85
C MET A 67 -26.73 10.62 11.43
N ARG A 68 -26.66 11.11 12.68
CA ARG A 68 -25.38 11.25 13.40
C ARG A 68 -24.76 9.90 13.79
N GLY A 69 -25.59 8.89 14.07
CA GLY A 69 -25.14 7.52 14.29
C GLY A 69 -24.53 6.92 13.03
N GLU A 70 -25.23 7.03 11.90
CA GLU A 70 -24.75 6.57 10.59
C GLU A 70 -23.41 7.23 10.21
N ALA A 71 -23.29 8.55 10.36
CA ALA A 71 -22.03 9.27 10.06
C ALA A 71 -20.84 8.84 10.94
N LEU A 72 -21.08 8.45 12.18
CA LEU A 72 -20.03 7.93 13.08
C LEU A 72 -19.63 6.51 12.70
N GLU A 73 -20.57 5.66 12.30
CA GLU A 73 -20.30 4.31 11.81
C GLU A 73 -19.44 4.35 10.53
N VAL A 74 -19.75 5.25 9.59
CA VAL A 74 -18.93 5.53 8.40
C VAL A 74 -17.50 5.90 8.77
N PHE A 75 -17.33 6.83 9.71
CA PHE A 75 -16.01 7.28 10.15
C PHE A 75 -15.19 6.15 10.79
N HIS A 76 -15.82 5.35 11.65
CA HIS A 76 -15.17 4.19 12.26
C HIS A 76 -14.76 3.14 11.22
N ARG A 77 -15.57 2.94 10.18
CA ARG A 77 -15.29 2.00 9.09
C ARG A 77 -14.12 2.46 8.22
N VAL A 78 -14.12 3.73 7.80
CA VAL A 78 -13.01 4.33 7.05
C VAL A 78 -11.70 4.24 7.85
N ARG A 79 -11.76 4.57 9.14
CA ARG A 79 -10.61 4.48 10.04
C ARG A 79 -10.09 3.05 10.19
N GLY A 80 -10.99 2.08 10.39
CA GLY A 80 -10.64 0.67 10.52
C GLY A 80 -9.95 0.11 9.26
N GLY A 81 -10.40 0.51 8.07
CA GLY A 81 -9.75 0.12 6.80
C GLY A 81 -8.31 0.62 6.69
N VAL A 82 -8.05 1.88 7.07
CA VAL A 82 -6.69 2.46 7.07
C VAL A 82 -5.79 1.81 8.11
N GLU A 83 -6.28 1.66 9.35
CA GLU A 83 -5.54 1.03 10.44
C GLU A 83 -5.20 -0.43 10.09
N GLY A 84 -6.16 -1.18 9.54
CA GLY A 84 -5.95 -2.53 9.05
C GLY A 84 -4.89 -2.62 7.95
N TYR A 85 -4.92 -1.71 6.98
CA TYR A 85 -3.92 -1.67 5.91
C TYR A 85 -2.51 -1.45 6.45
N ILE A 86 -2.33 -0.41 7.28
CA ILE A 86 -1.03 -0.07 7.86
C ILE A 86 -0.51 -1.22 8.73
N TRP A 87 -1.39 -1.86 9.51
CA TRP A 87 -1.04 -3.00 10.34
C TRP A 87 -0.54 -4.18 9.51
N VAL A 88 -1.32 -4.60 8.50
CA VAL A 88 -0.96 -5.72 7.63
C VAL A 88 0.35 -5.44 6.90
N GLN A 89 0.51 -4.25 6.34
CA GLN A 89 1.71 -3.85 5.62
C GLN A 89 2.95 -3.81 6.52
N THR A 90 2.80 -3.34 7.76
CA THR A 90 3.90 -3.29 8.74
C THR A 90 4.35 -4.69 9.13
N VAL A 91 3.40 -5.57 9.48
CA VAL A 91 3.73 -6.94 9.94
C VAL A 91 4.28 -7.78 8.79
N THR A 92 3.66 -7.74 7.61
CA THR A 92 4.17 -8.46 6.43
C THR A 92 5.51 -7.91 5.95
N GLY A 93 5.65 -6.58 5.91
CA GLY A 93 6.92 -5.92 5.58
C GLY A 93 8.04 -6.32 6.54
N ALA A 94 7.76 -6.38 7.85
CA ALA A 94 8.73 -6.81 8.85
C ALA A 94 9.16 -8.28 8.65
N MET A 95 8.21 -9.18 8.38
CA MET A 95 8.50 -10.58 8.08
C MET A 95 9.34 -10.75 6.81
N ILE A 96 8.97 -10.08 5.72
CA ILE A 96 9.74 -10.08 4.46
C ILE A 96 11.16 -9.58 4.71
N SER A 97 11.28 -8.46 5.42
CA SER A 97 12.56 -7.80 5.68
C SER A 97 13.47 -8.66 6.56
N ALA A 98 12.92 -9.33 7.57
CA ALA A 98 13.66 -10.27 8.40
C ALA A 98 14.16 -11.47 7.58
N ALA A 99 13.31 -12.08 6.76
CA ALA A 99 13.70 -13.20 5.90
C ALA A 99 14.75 -12.78 4.86
N ALA A 100 14.57 -11.61 4.24
CA ALA A 100 15.52 -11.04 3.30
C ALA A 100 16.86 -10.72 3.96
N TRP A 101 16.86 -10.19 5.18
CA TRP A 101 18.08 -9.93 5.95
C TRP A 101 18.88 -11.20 6.20
N VAL A 102 18.22 -12.27 6.68
CA VAL A 102 18.86 -13.58 6.90
C VAL A 102 19.48 -14.10 5.60
N LEU A 103 18.74 -14.06 4.50
CA LEU A 103 19.23 -14.48 3.18
C LEU A 103 20.45 -13.67 2.73
N MET A 104 20.37 -12.34 2.80
CA MET A 104 21.46 -11.44 2.39
C MET A 104 22.72 -11.63 3.25
N ARG A 105 22.55 -11.80 4.56
CA ARG A 105 23.66 -12.08 5.49
C ARG A 105 24.29 -13.45 5.23
N ALA A 106 23.48 -14.46 4.92
CA ALA A 106 23.98 -15.80 4.60
C ALA A 106 24.80 -15.83 3.31
N VAL A 107 24.44 -15.01 2.31
CA VAL A 107 25.21 -14.83 1.07
C VAL A 107 26.44 -13.95 1.28
N GLY A 108 26.50 -13.16 2.36
CA GLY A 108 27.60 -12.24 2.65
C GLY A 108 27.49 -10.89 1.92
N LEU A 109 26.27 -10.48 1.56
CA LEU A 109 26.04 -9.18 0.92
C LEU A 109 26.43 -8.04 1.88
N GLN A 110 27.21 -7.08 1.39
CA GLN A 110 27.57 -5.88 2.14
C GLN A 110 26.35 -4.99 2.34
N ASN A 111 26.31 -4.30 3.48
CA ASN A 111 25.21 -3.40 3.85
C ASN A 111 23.83 -4.09 3.80
N ALA A 112 23.75 -5.37 4.19
CA ALA A 112 22.49 -6.09 4.26
C ALA A 112 21.46 -5.34 5.11
N GLU A 113 21.89 -4.67 6.18
CA GLU A 113 21.06 -3.85 7.06
C GLU A 113 20.43 -2.65 6.32
N PHE A 114 21.19 -1.98 5.46
CA PHE A 114 20.67 -0.91 4.61
C PHE A 114 19.63 -1.44 3.62
N TRP A 115 19.94 -2.54 2.93
CA TRP A 115 19.00 -3.15 1.98
C TRP A 115 17.73 -3.64 2.67
N THR A 116 17.83 -4.21 3.86
CA THR A 116 16.67 -4.59 4.68
C THR A 116 15.81 -3.38 5.02
N PHE A 117 16.41 -2.26 5.42
CA PHE A 117 15.66 -1.02 5.66
C PHE A 117 14.97 -0.51 4.38
N VAL A 118 15.67 -0.51 3.25
CA VAL A 118 15.09 -0.13 1.95
C VAL A 118 13.92 -1.04 1.59
N ILE A 119 14.08 -2.36 1.67
CA ILE A 119 13.04 -3.37 1.41
C ILE A 119 11.81 -3.11 2.29
N PHE A 120 12.02 -2.84 3.57
CA PHE A 120 10.92 -2.54 4.50
C PHE A 120 10.13 -1.31 4.05
N ILE A 121 10.82 -0.21 3.74
CA ILE A 121 10.18 1.06 3.37
C ILE A 121 9.50 0.96 2.00
N VAL A 122 10.19 0.46 0.98
CA VAL A 122 9.64 0.34 -0.37
C VAL A 122 8.51 -0.68 -0.43
N GLY A 123 8.50 -1.67 0.47
CA GLY A 123 7.44 -2.66 0.59
C GLY A 123 6.05 -2.05 0.79
N PHE A 124 5.95 -0.85 1.36
CA PHE A 124 4.68 -0.11 1.48
C PHE A 124 4.15 0.45 0.16
N ILE A 125 4.98 0.53 -0.88
CA ILE A 125 4.59 1.05 -2.19
C ILE A 125 4.15 -0.13 -3.06
N PRO A 126 2.88 -0.21 -3.48
CA PRO A 126 2.39 -1.31 -4.32
C PRO A 126 3.20 -1.42 -5.61
N VAL A 127 3.46 -2.66 -6.05
CA VAL A 127 4.20 -3.02 -7.28
C VAL A 127 5.68 -2.61 -7.25
N LEU A 128 5.98 -1.34 -6.99
CA LEU A 128 7.32 -0.78 -6.84
C LEU A 128 8.09 -1.46 -5.69
N GLY A 129 7.43 -1.73 -4.58
CA GLY A 129 8.03 -2.38 -3.42
C GLY A 129 8.60 -3.73 -3.76
N GLY A 130 7.80 -4.59 -4.41
CA GLY A 130 8.26 -5.90 -4.87
C GLY A 130 9.37 -5.81 -5.91
N ALA A 131 9.26 -4.88 -6.87
CA ALA A 131 10.28 -4.69 -7.90
C ALA A 131 11.63 -4.26 -7.33
N VAL A 132 11.65 -3.22 -6.48
CA VAL A 132 12.89 -2.72 -5.86
C VAL A 132 13.44 -3.72 -4.85
N ALA A 133 12.59 -4.31 -4.00
CA ALA A 133 13.03 -5.28 -3.01
C ALA A 133 13.59 -6.55 -3.64
N GLY A 134 13.00 -7.03 -4.73
CA GLY A 134 13.40 -8.26 -5.41
C GLY A 134 14.61 -8.10 -6.34
N LEU A 135 14.83 -6.90 -6.90
CA LEU A 135 15.85 -6.69 -7.94
C LEU A 135 17.07 -5.90 -7.47
N ALA A 136 16.90 -4.90 -6.59
CA ALA A 136 18.01 -4.02 -6.25
C ALA A 136 19.16 -4.72 -5.49
N PRO A 137 18.91 -5.56 -4.46
CA PRO A 137 19.99 -6.27 -3.79
C PRO A 137 20.74 -7.28 -4.68
N PRO A 138 20.09 -8.10 -5.53
CA PRO A 138 20.79 -8.95 -6.49
C PRO A 138 21.61 -8.18 -7.51
N LEU A 139 21.11 -7.04 -8.00
CA LEU A 139 21.88 -6.17 -8.89
C LEU A 139 23.11 -5.59 -8.20
N PHE A 140 22.98 -5.19 -6.92
CA PHE A 140 24.12 -4.75 -6.13
C PHE A 140 25.14 -5.88 -5.92
N ALA A 141 24.69 -7.12 -5.73
CA ALA A 141 25.55 -8.28 -5.60
C ALA A 141 26.41 -8.54 -6.85
N LEU A 142 25.90 -8.24 -8.06
CA LEU A 142 26.68 -8.34 -9.30
C LEU A 142 27.87 -7.37 -9.34
N VAL A 143 27.78 -6.26 -8.62
CA VAL A 143 28.86 -5.27 -8.52
C VAL A 143 29.82 -5.63 -7.38
N GLN A 144 29.29 -6.18 -6.28
CA GLN A 144 30.08 -6.55 -5.11
C GLN A 144 30.93 -7.80 -5.34
N PHE A 145 30.39 -8.84 -5.97
CA PHE A 145 31.03 -10.14 -6.13
C PHE A 145 31.53 -10.34 -7.56
N GLU A 146 32.68 -11.00 -7.70
CA GLU A 146 33.22 -11.36 -9.02
C GLU A 146 32.43 -12.48 -9.72
N SER A 147 31.74 -13.32 -8.94
CA SER A 147 30.90 -14.41 -9.43
C SER A 147 29.43 -13.98 -9.55
N TYR A 148 28.73 -14.50 -10.57
CA TYR A 148 27.30 -14.29 -10.74
C TYR A 148 26.43 -15.11 -9.77
N TRP A 149 27.03 -16.11 -9.09
CA TRP A 149 26.27 -17.04 -8.25
C TRP A 149 25.60 -16.39 -7.03
N PRO A 150 26.26 -15.52 -6.25
CA PRO A 150 25.62 -14.78 -5.16
C PRO A 150 24.41 -13.96 -5.63
N ALA A 151 24.52 -13.28 -6.77
CA ALA A 151 23.42 -12.51 -7.34
C ALA A 151 22.25 -13.41 -7.76
N ALA A 152 22.52 -14.55 -8.40
CA ALA A 152 21.49 -15.52 -8.79
C ALA A 152 20.75 -16.10 -7.57
N VAL A 153 21.50 -16.47 -6.51
CA VAL A 153 20.93 -16.97 -5.25
C VAL A 153 20.05 -15.90 -4.59
N LEU A 154 20.51 -14.65 -4.53
CA LEU A 154 19.72 -13.55 -3.98
C LEU A 154 18.48 -13.27 -4.80
N LEU A 155 18.58 -13.29 -6.13
CA LEU A 155 17.44 -13.06 -7.01
C LEU A 155 16.37 -14.13 -6.80
N ILE A 156 16.74 -15.40 -6.87
CA ILE A 156 15.80 -16.50 -6.69
C ILE A 156 15.24 -16.50 -5.27
N GLY A 157 16.09 -16.33 -4.26
CA GLY A 157 15.69 -16.36 -2.85
C GLY A 157 14.77 -15.20 -2.47
N LEU A 158 15.06 -13.98 -2.89
CA LEU A 158 14.19 -12.83 -2.64
C LEU A 158 12.87 -12.95 -3.38
N GLN A 159 12.88 -13.42 -4.63
CA GLN A 159 11.65 -13.65 -5.37
C GLN A 159 10.80 -14.75 -4.74
N ALA A 160 11.42 -15.80 -4.19
CA ALA A 160 10.70 -16.82 -3.43
C ALA A 160 10.06 -16.23 -2.16
N ILE A 161 10.78 -15.41 -1.40
CA ILE A 161 10.25 -14.72 -0.21
C ILE A 161 9.06 -13.83 -0.59
N LEU A 162 9.23 -12.99 -1.61
CA LEU A 162 8.19 -12.08 -2.08
C LEU A 162 6.98 -12.83 -2.64
N PHE A 163 7.20 -13.92 -3.37
CA PHE A 163 6.14 -14.75 -3.92
C PHE A 163 5.34 -15.45 -2.83
N ILE A 164 6.00 -16.07 -1.84
CA ILE A 164 5.32 -16.72 -0.71
C ILE A 164 4.57 -15.67 0.10
N SER A 165 5.21 -14.54 0.40
CA SER A 165 4.53 -13.50 1.18
C SER A 165 3.36 -12.89 0.42
N GLY A 166 3.50 -12.63 -0.88
CA GLY A 166 2.47 -11.99 -1.69
C GLY A 166 1.28 -12.91 -2.00
N ASN A 167 1.51 -14.21 -2.18
CA ASN A 167 0.44 -15.15 -2.55
C ASN A 167 -0.16 -15.93 -1.37
N LEU A 168 0.56 -16.08 -0.26
CA LEU A 168 0.11 -16.92 0.88
C LEU A 168 -0.13 -16.13 2.16
N ILE A 169 0.71 -15.14 2.45
CA ILE A 169 0.67 -14.42 3.73
C ILE A 169 -0.24 -13.19 3.61
N GLN A 170 0.03 -12.32 2.64
CA GLN A 170 -0.72 -11.09 2.44
C GLN A 170 -2.22 -11.36 2.26
N PRO A 171 -2.69 -12.30 1.41
CA PRO A 171 -4.13 -12.53 1.24
C PRO A 171 -4.80 -13.02 2.53
N ARG A 172 -4.10 -13.82 3.35
CA ARG A 172 -4.62 -14.29 4.64
C ARG A 172 -4.68 -13.18 5.69
N MET A 173 -3.83 -12.16 5.57
CA MET A 173 -3.74 -11.06 6.53
C MET A 173 -4.57 -9.83 6.13
N GLN A 174 -4.65 -9.52 4.84
CA GLN A 174 -5.43 -8.39 4.31
C GLN A 174 -6.92 -8.57 4.58
N GLY A 175 -7.40 -9.82 4.72
CA GLY A 175 -8.82 -10.12 4.92
C GLY A 175 -9.70 -9.57 3.79
N ASP A 176 -11.02 -9.64 3.94
CA ASP A 176 -11.95 -9.17 2.91
C ASP A 176 -12.17 -7.63 2.95
N ASN A 177 -11.63 -6.92 3.95
CA ASN A 177 -11.85 -5.49 4.17
C ASN A 177 -10.94 -4.55 3.35
N GLN A 178 -9.98 -5.10 2.61
CA GLN A 178 -9.07 -4.35 1.73
C GLN A 178 -9.22 -4.77 0.26
N ASN A 179 -10.40 -5.27 -0.11
CA ASN A 179 -10.65 -5.84 -1.42
C ASN A 179 -10.74 -4.77 -2.53
N ILE A 180 -9.60 -4.16 -2.85
CA ILE A 180 -9.47 -3.19 -3.94
C ILE A 180 -9.05 -3.92 -5.21
N ASP A 181 -9.73 -3.60 -6.32
CA ASP A 181 -9.31 -4.08 -7.62
C ASP A 181 -7.85 -3.69 -7.92
N PRO A 182 -6.98 -4.61 -8.37
CA PRO A 182 -5.59 -4.31 -8.73
C PRO A 182 -5.43 -3.16 -9.72
N VAL A 183 -6.37 -3.00 -10.66
CA VAL A 183 -6.40 -1.88 -11.62
C VAL A 183 -6.57 -0.55 -10.89
N VAL A 184 -7.44 -0.51 -9.88
CA VAL A 184 -7.64 0.69 -9.06
C VAL A 184 -6.41 1.03 -8.25
N VAL A 185 -5.71 0.03 -7.73
CA VAL A 185 -4.42 0.23 -7.03
C VAL A 185 -3.39 0.83 -8.00
N LEU A 186 -3.27 0.28 -9.22
CA LEU A 186 -2.37 0.81 -10.26
C LEU A 186 -2.72 2.23 -10.68
N LEU A 187 -4.00 2.53 -10.91
CA LEU A 187 -4.46 3.87 -11.27
C LEU A 187 -4.22 4.87 -10.15
N SER A 188 -4.48 4.47 -8.89
CA SER A 188 -4.22 5.29 -7.71
C SER A 188 -2.73 5.56 -7.56
N LEU A 189 -1.89 4.54 -7.75
CA LEU A 189 -0.43 4.67 -7.71
C LEU A 189 0.05 5.69 -8.77
N ALA A 190 -0.44 5.58 -10.01
CA ALA A 190 -0.08 6.50 -11.08
C ALA A 190 -0.57 7.93 -10.82
N PHE A 191 -1.81 8.09 -10.35
CA PHE A 191 -2.41 9.39 -10.05
C PHE A 191 -1.68 10.10 -8.89
N TRP A 192 -1.57 9.45 -7.73
CA TRP A 192 -0.92 10.03 -6.56
C TRP A 192 0.58 10.16 -6.72
N GLY A 193 1.23 9.21 -7.41
CA GLY A 193 2.63 9.29 -7.76
C GLY A 193 2.95 10.49 -8.65
N LYS A 194 2.06 10.84 -9.58
CA LYS A 194 2.22 12.05 -10.39
C LYS A 194 2.05 13.34 -9.56
N LEU A 195 1.17 13.34 -8.58
CA LEU A 195 0.90 14.51 -7.73
C LEU A 195 2.02 14.79 -6.74
N TRP A 196 2.44 13.77 -5.97
CA TRP A 196 3.34 13.93 -4.82
C TRP A 196 4.59 13.04 -4.87
N GLY A 197 4.86 12.40 -6.00
CA GLY A 197 6.03 11.51 -6.15
C GLY A 197 5.95 10.29 -5.24
N VAL A 198 7.08 9.92 -4.63
CA VAL A 198 7.20 8.74 -3.76
C VAL A 198 6.23 8.77 -2.59
N VAL A 199 6.01 9.94 -1.99
CA VAL A 199 5.07 10.10 -0.88
C VAL A 199 3.64 9.79 -1.32
N GLY A 200 3.24 10.26 -2.52
CA GLY A 200 1.95 9.93 -3.09
C GLY A 200 1.79 8.44 -3.41
N MET A 201 2.85 7.80 -3.88
CA MET A 201 2.87 6.35 -4.15
C MET A 201 2.74 5.52 -2.86
N PHE A 202 3.34 5.96 -1.76
CA PHE A 202 3.16 5.32 -0.44
C PHE A 202 1.72 5.48 0.07
N LEU A 203 1.13 6.66 -0.11
CA LEU A 203 -0.24 6.94 0.36
C LEU A 203 -1.32 6.45 -0.60
N SER A 204 -0.99 5.93 -1.78
CA SER A 204 -1.98 5.65 -2.82
C SER A 204 -3.01 4.62 -2.40
N THR A 205 -2.59 3.52 -1.77
CA THR A 205 -3.48 2.45 -1.30
C THR A 205 -4.38 2.88 -0.16
N PRO A 206 -3.88 3.47 0.95
CA PRO A 206 -4.77 3.91 2.02
C PRO A 206 -5.75 4.99 1.55
N LEU A 207 -5.32 5.91 0.66
CA LEU A 207 -6.25 6.89 0.07
C LEU A 207 -7.31 6.22 -0.82
N ALA A 208 -6.96 5.17 -1.58
CA ALA A 208 -7.92 4.41 -2.37
C ALA A 208 -8.93 3.66 -1.49
N VAL A 209 -8.47 3.01 -0.40
CA VAL A 209 -9.34 2.36 0.60
C VAL A 209 -10.30 3.39 1.20
N MET A 210 -9.78 4.55 1.61
CA MET A 210 -10.62 5.63 2.16
C MET A 210 -11.64 6.12 1.16
N ALA A 211 -11.24 6.35 -0.09
CA ALA A 211 -12.15 6.82 -1.13
C ALA A 211 -13.26 5.81 -1.39
N MET A 212 -12.93 4.53 -1.52
CA MET A 212 -13.92 3.46 -1.70
C MET A 212 -14.87 3.37 -0.50
N ALA A 213 -14.34 3.38 0.73
CA ALA A 213 -15.13 3.33 1.95
C ALA A 213 -16.07 4.54 2.08
N VAL A 214 -15.64 5.73 1.69
CA VAL A 214 -16.55 6.91 1.67
C VAL A 214 -17.61 6.77 0.59
N LEU A 215 -17.26 6.30 -0.61
CA LEU A 215 -18.20 6.17 -1.73
C LEU A 215 -19.26 5.10 -1.49
N ALA A 216 -18.95 4.05 -0.73
CA ALA A 216 -19.86 2.94 -0.47
C ALA A 216 -21.03 3.31 0.46
N GLU A 217 -20.85 4.36 1.27
CA GLU A 217 -21.82 4.79 2.29
C GLU A 217 -22.95 5.64 1.72
N PHE A 218 -22.69 6.38 0.63
CA PHE A 218 -23.74 7.14 -0.04
C PHE A 218 -24.41 6.29 -1.13
N ARG A 219 -25.74 6.11 -1.02
CA ARG A 219 -26.54 5.34 -1.99
C ARG A 219 -26.31 5.75 -3.45
N GLY A 220 -26.07 7.06 -3.70
CA GLY A 220 -25.83 7.59 -5.05
C GLY A 220 -24.43 7.29 -5.63
N SER A 221 -23.43 7.04 -4.79
CA SER A 221 -22.05 6.76 -5.22
C SER A 221 -21.62 5.30 -4.99
N ARG A 222 -22.47 4.48 -4.37
CA ARG A 222 -22.18 3.07 -4.08
C ARG A 222 -21.78 2.26 -5.32
N TRP A 223 -22.32 2.60 -6.50
CA TRP A 223 -21.93 1.96 -7.76
C TRP A 223 -20.42 2.14 -8.06
N MET A 224 -19.85 3.30 -7.70
CA MET A 224 -18.41 3.54 -7.85
C MET A 224 -17.64 2.63 -6.91
N ALA A 225 -18.06 2.52 -5.65
CA ALA A 225 -17.39 1.64 -4.69
C ALA A 225 -17.41 0.17 -5.13
N ILE A 226 -18.52 -0.30 -5.71
CA ILE A 226 -18.64 -1.66 -6.28
C ILE A 226 -17.65 -1.86 -7.43
N LEU A 227 -17.50 -0.88 -8.33
CA LEU A 227 -16.49 -0.94 -9.40
C LEU A 227 -15.06 -0.88 -8.88
N LEU A 228 -14.84 -0.24 -7.71
CA LEU A 228 -13.53 -0.13 -7.10
C LEU A 228 -13.15 -1.40 -6.30
N SER A 229 -14.15 -2.17 -5.88
CA SER A 229 -13.95 -3.44 -5.16
C SER A 229 -13.64 -4.58 -6.12
N GLY A 230 -12.70 -5.45 -5.77
CA GLY A 230 -12.27 -6.55 -6.63
C GLY A 230 -13.32 -7.67 -6.83
N ASP A 231 -14.28 -7.81 -5.93
CA ASP A 231 -15.33 -8.84 -5.93
C ASP A 231 -16.76 -8.27 -6.05
N GLY A 232 -16.88 -6.94 -6.17
CA GLY A 232 -18.16 -6.24 -6.18
C GLY A 232 -18.81 -6.04 -4.81
N GLU A 233 -18.17 -6.47 -3.72
CA GLU A 233 -18.59 -6.27 -2.34
C GLU A 233 -17.61 -5.36 -1.59
N PRO A 234 -17.88 -4.05 -1.48
CA PRO A 234 -17.01 -3.11 -0.75
C PRO A 234 -16.83 -3.45 0.75
N TYR A 235 -17.68 -4.32 1.31
CA TYR A 235 -17.69 -4.75 2.72
C TYR A 235 -18.17 -6.22 2.86
N ALA A 236 -17.30 -7.21 2.63
CA ALA A 236 -17.73 -8.62 2.67
C ALA A 236 -18.15 -9.13 4.06
N ASP A 237 -17.64 -8.53 5.16
CA ASP A 237 -17.88 -9.02 6.52
C ASP A 237 -19.32 -8.80 7.02
N GLU A 238 -20.01 -7.72 6.63
CA GLU A 238 -21.37 -7.45 7.10
C GLU A 238 -22.45 -8.23 6.34
N ALA A 239 -22.26 -8.48 5.05
CA ALA A 239 -23.15 -9.32 4.27
C ALA A 239 -23.13 -10.76 4.80
N ARG A 240 -21.94 -11.29 5.13
CA ARG A 240 -21.76 -12.61 5.74
C ARG A 240 -22.23 -12.65 7.20
N ALA A 241 -21.89 -11.66 8.02
CA ALA A 241 -22.38 -11.58 9.40
C ALA A 241 -23.89 -11.36 9.50
N SER A 242 -24.52 -10.72 8.51
CA SER A 242 -25.98 -10.59 8.44
C SER A 242 -26.65 -11.84 7.86
N ALA A 243 -25.98 -12.61 6.98
CA ALA A 243 -26.48 -13.88 6.46
C ALA A 243 -26.41 -15.02 7.49
N ASP A 244 -25.39 -15.00 8.35
CA ASP A 244 -25.16 -16.00 9.40
C ASP A 244 -25.88 -15.68 10.73
N ARG A 245 -26.53 -14.51 10.83
CA ARG A 245 -27.47 -14.24 11.93
C ARG A 245 -28.72 -15.11 11.72
N PRO A 246 -29.02 -16.08 12.60
CA PRO A 246 -30.25 -16.84 12.50
C PRO A 246 -31.42 -15.84 12.54
N LYS A 247 -32.32 -15.92 11.55
CA LYS A 247 -33.56 -15.14 11.54
C LYS A 247 -34.27 -15.37 12.86
N ARG A 248 -34.12 -14.46 13.83
CA ARG A 248 -34.86 -14.49 15.09
C ARG A 248 -36.33 -14.56 14.69
N GLY A 249 -36.94 -15.72 14.90
CA GLY A 249 -38.34 -15.95 14.58
C GLY A 249 -39.15 -14.83 15.20
N ARG A 250 -40.02 -14.22 14.40
CA ARG A 250 -41.06 -13.32 14.91
C ARG A 250 -41.83 -14.10 15.98
N VAL A 251 -41.57 -13.80 17.24
CA VAL A 251 -42.41 -14.28 18.33
C VAL A 251 -43.72 -13.53 18.16
N ASN A 252 -44.76 -14.24 17.70
CA ASN A 252 -46.10 -13.69 17.66
C ASN A 252 -46.48 -13.25 19.07
N PRO A 253 -47.01 -12.03 19.27
CA PRO A 253 -47.50 -11.63 20.57
C PRO A 253 -48.60 -12.60 21.03
N PRO A 254 -48.67 -12.91 22.33
CA PRO A 254 -49.66 -13.84 22.86
C PRO A 254 -51.05 -13.33 22.49
N GLN A 255 -51.82 -14.18 21.79
CA GLN A 255 -53.23 -13.95 21.56
C GLN A 255 -53.91 -13.93 22.93
N SER A 256 -54.33 -12.73 23.34
CA SER A 256 -55.21 -12.55 24.49
C SER A 256 -56.49 -13.33 24.21
N LYS A 257 -56.69 -14.45 24.90
CA LYS A 257 -58.01 -15.07 24.99
C LYS A 257 -58.89 -14.08 25.75
N ALA A 258 -59.86 -13.51 25.05
CA ALA A 258 -60.99 -12.85 25.66
C ALA A 258 -61.89 -13.96 26.25
N ASP A 259 -62.06 -13.92 27.56
CA ASP A 259 -63.19 -14.55 28.25
C ASP A 259 -64.46 -13.71 28.02
#